data_AF-A0ABD3HSC5-F1
#
_entry.id   AF-A0ABD3HSC5-F1
#
_cell.length_a   1.000
_cell.length_b   1.000
_cell.length_c   1.000
_cell.angle_alpha   90.00
_cell.angle_beta   90.00
_cell.angle_gamma   90.00
#
_symmetry.space_group_name_H-M   'P 1'
#
loop_
_entity.id
_entity.type
_entity.pdbx_description
1 polymer ?
#
loop_
_entity_poly.entity_id
_entity_poly.type
_entity_poly.pdbx_seq_one_letter_code
_entity_poly.pdbx_strand_id
1 'polypeptide(L)'
;MAGASQYLQELPSRGFFSSSQQVPAQPGGLRVYVCDHDTAPPEEQLIKTDTTNILIRYLTLKKGRVDQNGKDKRKSPTEEGKGKRQAERPCDDKLMIKRVNVSGGSSGGRREGGTSRYSDKELQSFTVQKIKALLKERGQPLKGNKDELIGRLKRIL
;
A
#
# COMPACT_ATOMS: atom_id res chain seq x y z
N MET A 1 -1.63 -45.61 -13.10
CA MET A 1 -1.09 -44.25 -12.84
C MET A 1 -1.49 -43.86 -11.43
N ALA A 2 -0.52 -43.71 -10.53
CA ALA A 2 -0.81 -43.23 -9.18
C ALA A 2 -1.16 -41.74 -9.26
N GLY A 3 -2.29 -41.37 -8.67
CA GLY A 3 -2.86 -40.02 -8.73
C GLY A 3 -2.20 -39.05 -7.74
N ALA A 4 -2.75 -37.85 -7.64
CA ALA A 4 -2.21 -36.80 -6.76
C ALA A 4 -2.23 -37.15 -5.26
N SER A 5 -2.98 -38.18 -4.84
CA SER A 5 -3.08 -38.62 -3.44
C SER A 5 -1.74 -39.03 -2.83
N GLN A 6 -0.78 -39.49 -3.64
CA GLN A 6 0.57 -39.84 -3.16
C GLN A 6 1.34 -38.64 -2.61
N TYR A 7 1.01 -37.42 -3.04
CA TYR A 7 1.63 -36.18 -2.56
C TYR A 7 0.91 -35.58 -1.36
N LEU A 8 -0.19 -36.20 -0.91
CA LEU A 8 -1.03 -35.74 0.20
C LEU A 8 -0.98 -36.69 1.40
N GLN A 9 -0.09 -37.69 1.37
CA GLN A 9 0.15 -38.59 2.50
C GLN A 9 0.98 -37.86 3.57
N GLU A 10 0.84 -38.30 4.83
CA GLU A 10 1.67 -37.85 5.97
C GLU A 10 1.65 -36.34 6.26
N LEU A 11 0.48 -35.71 6.09
CA LEU A 11 0.31 -34.31 6.52
C LEU A 11 0.61 -34.16 8.02
N PRO A 12 1.25 -33.06 8.45
CA PRO A 12 1.53 -32.81 9.86
C PRO A 12 0.25 -32.86 10.71
N SER A 13 0.21 -33.75 11.70
CA SER A 13 -0.90 -33.80 12.66
C SER A 13 -0.75 -32.68 13.69
N ARG A 14 -1.71 -31.75 13.74
CA ARG A 14 -1.75 -30.63 14.72
C ARG A 14 -2.87 -30.82 15.75
N GLY A 15 -3.13 -32.07 16.15
CA GLY A 15 -4.16 -32.40 17.13
C GLY A 15 -4.77 -33.78 16.91
N PHE A 16 -5.59 -34.20 17.88
CA PHE A 16 -6.26 -35.51 17.88
C PHE A 16 -7.67 -35.42 17.28
N PHE A 17 -7.75 -35.28 15.96
CA PHE A 17 -9.03 -35.23 15.23
C PHE A 17 -9.48 -36.63 14.74
N SER A 18 -9.31 -37.65 15.57
CA SER A 18 -9.64 -39.05 15.24
C SER A 18 -11.10 -39.42 15.54
N SER A 19 -11.80 -38.65 16.38
CA SER A 19 -13.20 -38.86 16.71
C SER A 19 -14.08 -37.87 15.95
N SER A 20 -14.94 -38.38 15.06
CA SER A 20 -15.92 -37.59 14.31
C SER A 20 -17.23 -37.39 15.09
N GLN A 21 -17.17 -37.36 16.42
CA GLN A 21 -18.35 -37.20 17.25
C GLN A 21 -18.87 -35.77 17.10
N GLN A 22 -19.86 -35.60 16.23
CA GLN A 22 -20.60 -34.36 16.06
C GLN A 22 -21.35 -34.10 17.36
N VAL A 23 -20.74 -33.34 18.27
CA VAL A 23 -21.50 -32.67 19.33
C VAL A 23 -22.47 -31.75 18.59
N PRO A 24 -23.80 -31.83 18.83
CA PRO A 24 -24.76 -30.93 18.21
C PRO A 24 -24.26 -29.50 18.44
N ALA A 25 -23.97 -28.80 17.35
CA ALA A 25 -23.60 -27.40 17.40
C ALA A 25 -24.84 -26.62 17.84
N GLN A 26 -25.06 -26.55 19.15
CA GLN A 26 -25.94 -25.58 19.76
C GLN A 26 -25.52 -24.21 19.21
N PRO A 27 -26.42 -23.41 18.62
CA PRO A 27 -26.10 -22.03 18.30
C PRO A 27 -25.63 -21.35 19.60
N GLY A 28 -24.34 -20.99 19.68
CA GLY A 28 -23.70 -20.52 20.92
C GLY A 28 -22.80 -21.53 21.65
N GLY A 29 -22.34 -22.61 20.99
CA GLY A 29 -21.57 -23.70 21.59
C GLY A 29 -20.21 -23.37 22.26
N LEU A 30 -19.77 -22.11 22.25
CA LEU A 30 -18.65 -21.66 23.07
C LEU A 30 -19.18 -21.04 24.35
N ARG A 31 -18.79 -21.61 25.49
CA ARG A 31 -19.16 -21.09 26.81
C ARG A 31 -18.58 -19.69 26.98
N VAL A 32 -19.41 -18.73 27.40
CA VAL A 32 -18.95 -17.38 27.73
C VAL A 32 -18.00 -17.47 28.91
N TYR A 33 -16.79 -16.93 28.74
CA TYR A 33 -15.83 -16.78 29.83
C TYR A 33 -16.25 -15.62 30.73
N VAL A 34 -16.37 -15.88 32.03
CA VAL A 34 -16.64 -14.88 33.07
C VAL A 34 -15.44 -14.90 34.00
N CYS A 35 -14.78 -13.74 34.16
CA CYS A 35 -13.62 -13.61 35.04
C CYS A 35 -14.10 -13.48 36.50
N ASP A 36 -13.70 -14.42 37.35
CA ASP A 36 -13.92 -14.33 38.81
C ASP A 36 -12.74 -13.66 39.55
N HIS A 37 -11.69 -13.28 38.82
CA HIS A 37 -10.47 -12.67 39.33
C HIS A 37 -10.12 -11.42 38.54
N ASP A 38 -9.24 -10.60 39.12
CA ASP A 38 -8.73 -9.41 38.45
C ASP A 38 -7.90 -9.80 37.22
N THR A 39 -8.33 -9.31 36.06
CA THR A 39 -7.64 -9.48 34.78
C THR A 39 -6.91 -8.20 34.35
N ALA A 40 -6.64 -7.28 35.28
CA ALA A 40 -5.77 -6.16 35.02
C ALA A 40 -4.41 -6.66 34.51
N PRO A 41 -3.86 -6.05 33.43
CA PRO A 41 -2.51 -6.37 33.00
C PRO A 41 -1.51 -6.03 34.12
N PRO A 42 -0.34 -6.70 34.17
CA PRO A 42 0.71 -6.38 35.14
C PRO A 42 1.04 -4.88 35.12
N GLU A 43 1.14 -4.26 36.31
CA GLU A 43 1.23 -2.80 36.49
C GLU A 43 2.43 -2.17 35.77
N GLU A 44 3.51 -2.93 35.60
CA GLU A 44 4.73 -2.48 34.94
C GLU A 44 4.60 -2.38 33.41
N GLN A 45 3.60 -3.06 32.81
CA GLN A 45 3.45 -3.12 31.36
C GLN A 45 2.39 -2.14 30.86
N LEU A 46 2.86 -0.96 30.43
CA LEU A 46 2.01 0.09 29.87
C LEU A 46 2.20 0.21 28.35
N ILE A 47 1.13 -0.03 27.60
CA ILE A 47 1.09 0.22 26.16
C ILE A 47 0.94 1.74 25.95
N LYS A 48 1.98 2.39 25.45
CA LYS A 48 1.98 3.83 25.11
C LYS A 48 2.12 4.01 23.60
N THR A 49 1.32 4.92 23.06
CA THR A 49 1.42 5.36 21.67
C THR A 49 2.29 6.60 21.59
N ASP A 50 3.32 6.56 20.77
CA ASP A 50 4.15 7.74 20.51
C ASP A 50 3.34 8.79 19.73
N THR A 51 3.11 9.92 20.38
CA THR A 51 2.29 11.04 19.91
C THR A 51 2.98 11.92 18.88
N THR A 52 4.29 11.75 18.65
CA THR A 52 5.01 12.51 17.62
C THR A 52 4.49 12.17 16.23
N ASN A 53 4.24 13.21 15.44
CA ASN A 53 3.86 13.04 14.04
C ASN A 53 4.94 12.25 13.28
N ILE A 54 4.51 11.30 12.45
CA ILE A 54 5.39 10.40 11.71
C ILE A 54 6.43 11.13 10.84
N LEU A 55 6.08 12.28 10.26
CA LEU A 55 6.99 13.06 9.43
C LEU A 55 8.09 13.69 10.29
N ILE A 56 7.71 14.26 11.44
CA ILE A 56 8.66 14.85 12.40
C ILE A 56 9.62 13.78 12.89
N ARG A 57 9.11 12.61 13.30
CA ARG A 57 9.94 11.47 13.72
C ARG A 57 10.94 11.07 12.64
N TYR A 58 10.48 10.92 11.40
CA TYR A 58 11.36 10.56 10.28
C TYR A 58 12.46 11.59 10.04
N LEU A 59 12.11 12.88 9.97
CA LEU A 59 13.07 13.95 9.71
C LEU A 59 14.10 14.07 10.84
N THR A 60 13.67 13.95 12.11
CA THR A 60 14.57 13.94 13.27
C THR A 60 15.54 12.75 13.23
N LEU A 61 15.06 11.54 12.92
CA LEU A 61 15.90 10.36 12.74
C LEU A 61 16.85 10.48 11.53
N LYS A 62 16.43 11.16 10.47
CA LYS A 62 17.29 11.43 9.30
C LYS A 62 18.38 12.44 9.66
N LYS A 63 18.04 13.51 10.40
CA LYS A 63 18.98 14.55 10.84
C LYS A 63 20.05 13.96 11.77
N GLY A 64 19.65 13.18 12.78
CA GLY A 64 20.60 12.53 13.70
C GLY A 64 21.59 11.59 13.01
N ARG A 65 21.20 10.92 11.92
CA ARG A 65 22.12 10.11 11.10
C ARG A 65 23.14 10.96 10.33
N VAL A 66 22.77 12.16 9.88
CA VAL A 66 23.69 13.10 9.21
C VAL A 66 24.69 13.67 10.22
N ASP A 67 24.24 14.01 11.43
CA ASP A 67 25.11 14.55 12.50
C ASP A 67 26.08 13.49 13.07
N GLN A 68 25.71 12.21 13.08
CA GLN A 68 26.59 11.10 13.48
C GLN A 68 27.65 10.78 12.42
N ASN A 69 27.37 10.99 11.13
CA ASN A 69 28.32 10.74 10.04
C ASN A 69 29.26 11.94 9.77
N GLY A 70 29.12 13.05 10.51
CA GLY A 70 29.85 14.31 10.30
C GLY A 70 31.01 14.58 11.27
N LYS A 71 31.36 13.63 12.15
CA LYS A 71 32.38 13.82 13.20
C LYS A 71 33.79 13.30 12.87
N ASP A 72 34.09 12.99 11.62
CA ASP A 72 35.47 12.73 11.17
C ASP A 72 35.81 13.52 9.90
N LYS A 73 35.99 14.84 10.08
CA LYS A 73 36.86 15.73 9.27
C LYS A 73 36.55 17.19 9.62
N ARG A 74 37.14 17.68 10.71
CA ARG A 74 37.41 19.11 10.85
C ARG A 74 38.81 19.39 10.31
N LYS A 75 38.91 20.08 9.17
CA LYS A 75 40.03 20.96 8.85
C LYS A 75 39.50 22.16 8.05
N SER A 76 39.20 23.23 8.81
CA SER A 76 39.33 24.68 8.58
C SER A 76 38.93 25.36 7.25
N PRO A 77 38.62 26.67 7.29
CA PRO A 77 37.67 27.37 6.42
C PRO A 77 38.33 28.20 5.31
N THR A 78 37.60 28.56 4.24
CA THR A 78 37.97 29.67 3.35
C THR A 78 36.73 30.25 2.65
N GLU A 79 36.44 31.51 2.99
CA GLU A 79 35.98 32.67 2.20
C GLU A 79 35.09 32.50 0.94
N GLU A 80 34.02 33.31 0.97
CA GLU A 80 33.44 34.16 -0.08
C GLU A 80 33.47 33.76 -1.57
N GLY A 81 32.29 33.80 -2.21
CA GLY A 81 32.17 33.71 -3.67
C GLY A 81 30.77 34.06 -4.21
N LYS A 82 30.55 35.34 -4.51
CA LYS A 82 29.49 35.86 -5.39
C LYS A 82 29.48 35.12 -6.74
N GLY A 83 28.34 34.58 -7.18
CA GLY A 83 28.20 34.01 -8.53
C GLY A 83 26.76 33.86 -8.98
N LYS A 84 26.45 34.40 -10.17
CA LYS A 84 25.11 34.54 -10.77
C LYS A 84 24.61 33.22 -11.41
N ARG A 85 23.29 33.00 -11.33
CA ARG A 85 22.36 32.13 -12.11
C ARG A 85 22.96 31.02 -13.01
N GLN A 86 22.54 29.77 -12.77
CA GLN A 86 22.21 28.83 -13.86
C GLN A 86 20.94 28.06 -13.52
N ALA A 87 19.98 28.10 -14.44
CA ALA A 87 18.85 27.20 -14.50
C ALA A 87 19.20 26.10 -15.49
N GLU A 88 19.10 24.84 -15.09
CA GLU A 88 18.77 23.73 -16.01
C GLU A 88 18.09 22.61 -15.22
N ARG A 89 16.92 22.19 -15.69
CA ARG A 89 16.44 20.81 -15.58
C ARG A 89 16.89 20.11 -16.86
N PRO A 90 17.38 18.86 -16.77
CA PRO A 90 16.72 17.79 -17.53
C PRO A 90 16.58 16.52 -16.67
N CYS A 91 15.39 15.93 -16.56
CA CYS A 91 14.83 14.85 -17.41
C CYS A 91 15.37 13.45 -17.07
N ASP A 92 14.44 12.66 -16.52
CA ASP A 92 14.25 11.20 -16.57
C ASP A 92 15.28 10.39 -17.39
N ASP A 93 15.95 9.43 -16.76
CA ASP A 93 16.11 8.11 -17.38
C ASP A 93 16.39 7.00 -16.35
N LYS A 94 15.36 6.17 -16.22
CA LYS A 94 15.30 4.73 -15.92
C LYS A 94 16.65 4.04 -15.71
N LEU A 95 16.81 3.28 -14.61
CA LEU A 95 17.22 1.87 -14.67
C LEU A 95 16.79 1.06 -13.41
N MET A 96 15.73 0.26 -13.61
CA MET A 96 15.62 -1.18 -13.34
C MET A 96 16.45 -1.86 -12.22
N ILE A 97 15.81 -2.31 -11.12
CA ILE A 97 16.07 -3.61 -10.44
C ILE A 97 14.77 -4.23 -9.85
N LYS A 98 14.18 -5.15 -10.63
CA LYS A 98 13.72 -6.52 -10.30
C LYS A 98 12.98 -6.80 -8.97
N ARG A 99 11.66 -7.09 -9.06
CA ARG A 99 11.05 -8.29 -8.41
C ARG A 99 9.99 -8.92 -9.31
N VAL A 100 10.12 -10.23 -9.45
CA VAL A 100 9.35 -11.16 -10.28
C VAL A 100 7.99 -11.43 -9.63
N ASN A 101 6.91 -11.38 -10.41
CA ASN A 101 5.68 -12.11 -10.13
C ASN A 101 5.29 -12.88 -11.38
N VAL A 102 5.24 -14.20 -11.28
CA VAL A 102 4.85 -15.15 -12.33
C VAL A 102 3.39 -15.54 -12.10
N SER A 103 2.71 -15.82 -13.21
CA SER A 103 1.33 -16.29 -13.42
C SER A 103 0.30 -15.15 -13.49
N GLY A 104 -0.37 -14.89 -14.61
CA GLY A 104 -0.59 -15.68 -15.82
C GLY A 104 -2.09 -15.64 -16.12
N GLY A 105 -2.49 -14.99 -17.21
CA GLY A 105 -3.91 -14.86 -17.60
C GLY A 105 -4.10 -13.95 -18.81
N SER A 106 -3.81 -14.49 -19.98
CA SER A 106 -3.84 -13.90 -21.32
C SER A 106 -5.09 -13.12 -21.69
N SER A 107 -4.90 -12.01 -22.41
CA SER A 107 -5.31 -11.92 -23.83
C SER A 107 -4.85 -10.58 -24.40
N GLY A 108 -3.89 -10.64 -25.32
CA GLY A 108 -3.50 -9.52 -26.15
C GLY A 108 -4.66 -9.07 -27.04
N GLY A 109 -4.74 -7.77 -27.26
CA GLY A 109 -5.67 -7.16 -28.19
C GLY A 109 -5.31 -5.69 -28.37
N ARG A 110 -4.37 -5.43 -29.27
CA ARG A 110 -4.23 -4.12 -29.94
C ARG A 110 -5.62 -3.65 -30.39
N ARG A 111 -6.10 -2.55 -29.84
CA ARG A 111 -7.10 -1.63 -30.44
C ARG A 111 -6.69 -0.24 -29.96
N GLU A 112 -5.92 0.52 -30.75
CA GLU A 112 -6.43 1.44 -31.77
C GLU A 112 -7.72 2.17 -31.41
N GLY A 113 -7.69 3.48 -31.65
CA GLY A 113 -8.68 4.46 -31.24
C GLY A 113 -10.11 4.02 -31.52
N GLY A 114 -10.91 4.03 -30.46
CA GLY A 114 -12.35 3.96 -30.52
C GLY A 114 -12.85 4.73 -29.32
N THR A 115 -13.76 5.67 -29.55
CA THR A 115 -14.50 6.42 -28.54
C THR A 115 -15.33 5.47 -27.67
N SER A 116 -14.65 4.75 -26.77
CA SER A 116 -15.28 3.78 -25.89
C SER A 116 -16.05 4.54 -24.85
N ARG A 117 -17.38 4.55 -25.00
CA ARG A 117 -18.30 5.03 -23.97
C ARG A 117 -18.06 4.15 -22.74
N TYR A 118 -17.34 4.69 -21.77
CA TYR A 118 -17.16 4.02 -20.49
C TYR A 118 -18.55 3.87 -19.86
N SER A 119 -18.86 2.68 -19.38
CA SER A 119 -20.08 2.46 -18.63
C SER A 119 -20.01 3.21 -17.30
N ASP A 120 -21.18 3.50 -16.74
CA ASP A 120 -21.31 4.26 -15.50
C ASP A 120 -20.54 3.62 -14.33
N LYS A 121 -20.56 2.29 -14.29
CA LYS A 121 -19.86 1.46 -13.30
C LYS A 121 -18.33 1.50 -13.48
N GLU A 122 -17.84 1.59 -14.71
CA GLU A 122 -16.40 1.70 -15.01
C GLU A 122 -15.85 3.07 -14.62
N LEU A 123 -16.63 4.14 -14.80
CA LEU A 123 -16.20 5.48 -14.39
C LEU A 123 -16.07 5.60 -12.87
N GLN A 124 -16.94 4.93 -12.11
CA GLN A 124 -16.88 4.89 -10.65
C GLN A 124 -15.68 4.08 -10.13
N SER A 125 -15.30 3.01 -10.83
CA SER A 125 -14.15 2.17 -10.47
C SER A 125 -12.80 2.86 -10.72
N PHE A 126 -12.76 3.92 -11.54
CA PHE A 126 -11.54 4.68 -11.77
C PHE A 126 -11.09 5.47 -10.53
N THR A 127 -9.77 5.53 -10.38
CA THR A 127 -9.13 6.38 -9.38
C THR A 127 -9.25 7.85 -9.79
N VAL A 128 -9.19 8.75 -8.81
CA VAL A 128 -9.24 10.21 -9.07
C VAL A 128 -8.12 10.65 -10.02
N GLN A 129 -6.95 10.01 -9.95
CA GLN A 129 -5.83 10.28 -10.86
C GLN A 129 -6.17 9.92 -12.31
N LYS A 130 -6.78 8.74 -12.55
CA LYS A 130 -7.21 8.31 -13.89
C LYS A 130 -8.31 9.22 -14.44
N ILE A 131 -9.29 9.60 -13.61
CA ILE A 131 -10.36 10.53 -14.01
C ILE A 131 -9.78 11.91 -14.38
N LYS A 132 -8.82 12.44 -13.57
CA LYS A 132 -8.14 13.70 -13.88
C LYS A 132 -7.30 13.63 -15.15
N ALA A 133 -6.65 12.49 -15.44
CA ALA A 133 -5.91 12.30 -16.69
C ALA A 133 -6.83 12.39 -17.91
N LEU A 134 -7.99 11.70 -17.86
CA LEU A 134 -9.00 11.74 -18.93
C LEU A 134 -9.60 13.13 -19.12
N LEU A 135 -9.85 13.87 -18.04
CA LEU A 135 -10.30 15.27 -18.13
C LEU A 135 -9.21 16.19 -18.69
N LYS A 136 -7.94 15.97 -18.32
CA LYS A 136 -6.80 16.76 -18.82
C LYS A 136 -6.57 16.56 -20.31
N GLU A 137 -6.68 15.32 -20.79
CA GLU A 137 -6.60 14.99 -22.23
C GLU A 137 -7.68 15.74 -23.03
N ARG A 138 -8.86 15.93 -22.44
CA ARG A 138 -9.99 16.63 -23.05
C ARG A 138 -10.05 18.12 -22.72
N GLY A 139 -9.01 18.70 -22.11
CA GLY A 139 -8.92 20.13 -21.81
C GLY A 139 -9.92 20.64 -20.76
N GLN A 140 -10.39 19.76 -19.87
CA GLN A 140 -11.46 20.07 -18.91
C GLN A 140 -10.89 20.40 -17.52
N PRO A 141 -11.62 21.20 -16.72
CA PRO A 141 -11.15 21.60 -15.40
C PRO A 141 -11.02 20.40 -14.44
N LEU A 142 -9.93 20.38 -13.67
CA LEU A 142 -9.53 19.28 -12.78
C LEU A 142 -9.92 19.48 -11.31
N LYS A 143 -10.73 20.51 -11.02
CA LYS A 143 -11.20 20.88 -9.68
C LYS A 143 -12.56 20.24 -9.39
N GLY A 144 -12.75 19.81 -8.15
CA GLY A 144 -13.99 19.20 -7.65
C GLY A 144 -13.79 17.88 -6.92
N ASN A 145 -14.87 17.40 -6.30
CA ASN A 145 -14.95 16.08 -5.66
C ASN A 145 -14.99 14.95 -6.72
N LYS A 146 -14.75 13.69 -6.31
CA LYS A 146 -14.69 12.54 -7.25
C LYS A 146 -15.96 12.43 -8.11
N ASP A 147 -17.13 12.63 -7.51
CA ASP A 147 -18.41 12.55 -8.21
C ASP A 147 -18.61 13.69 -9.23
N GLU A 148 -18.13 14.89 -8.93
CA GLU A 148 -18.15 16.02 -9.87
C GLU A 148 -17.23 15.76 -11.08
N LEU A 149 -16.07 15.13 -10.85
CA LEU A 149 -15.15 14.76 -11.91
C LEU A 149 -15.74 13.66 -12.80
N ILE A 150 -16.40 12.67 -12.20
CA ILE A 150 -17.13 11.61 -12.92
C ILE A 150 -18.28 12.21 -13.72
N GLY A 151 -19.11 13.07 -13.10
CA GLY A 151 -20.23 13.72 -13.77
C GLY A 151 -19.80 14.59 -14.94
N ARG A 152 -18.65 15.27 -14.81
CA ARG A 152 -18.04 16.02 -15.92
C ARG A 152 -17.58 15.08 -17.04
N LEU A 153 -16.91 14.00 -16.69
CA LEU A 153 -16.43 13.01 -17.66
C LEU A 153 -17.59 12.32 -18.41
N LYS A 154 -18.71 12.03 -17.73
CA LYS A 154 -19.96 11.52 -18.35
C LYS A 154 -20.59 12.48 -19.35
N ARG A 155 -20.48 13.79 -19.13
CA ARG A 155 -21.03 14.80 -20.07
C ARG A 155 -20.23 14.86 -21.38
N ILE A 156 -18.98 14.39 -21.35
CA ILE A 156 -18.02 14.49 -22.45
C ILE A 156 -17.89 13.17 -23.23
N LEU A 157 -18.30 12.05 -22.63
CA LEU A 157 -18.29 10.70 -23.21
C LEU A 157 -19.64 10.35 -23.82
#